data_AF-A0A7Y4RIT9-F1
#
_entry.id   AF-A0A7Y4RIT9-F1
#
_cell.length_a   1.000
_cell.length_b   1.000
_cell.length_c   1.000
_cell.angle_alpha   90.00
_cell.angle_beta   90.00
_cell.angle_gamma   90.00
#
_symmetry.space_group_name_H-M   'P 1'
#
loop_
_entity.id
_entity.type
_entity.pdbx_description
1 polymer ?
#
loop_
_entity_poly.entity_id
_entity_poly.type
_entity_poly.pdbx_seq_one_letter_code
_entity_poly.pdbx_strand_id
1 'polypeptide(L)'
;MDLLAPGGPIAKGLPNYEERPQQLEMSAAVRAAFARKRHLIVEAGTGVGKSFAYLIPAIEHAVTHGERVVISTRTIALQEQLVQKDIPFLRATLPFEFSAELVKGRSNYVGLRRLGIASQRQTQLFGATKMREALWRVEDWVKETQDGSLSDMPFQPDGQVWERARSESDNCLGRRCSHYKACFFQRARRRAEKAQLLIVNHAL
;
A
#
# COMPACT_ATOMS: atom_id res chain seq x y z
N MET A 1 0.45 -28.65 0.83
CA MET A 1 -0.80 -28.44 1.60
C MET A 1 -1.67 -27.52 0.76
N ASP A 2 -2.92 -27.89 0.48
CA ASP A 2 -3.80 -27.00 -0.28
C ASP A 2 -4.44 -25.98 0.66
N LEU A 3 -3.96 -24.73 0.60
CA LEU A 3 -4.35 -23.66 1.51
C LEU A 3 -5.82 -23.25 1.36
N LEU A 4 -6.39 -23.45 0.17
CA LEU A 4 -7.77 -23.11 -0.20
C LEU A 4 -8.71 -24.34 -0.20
N ALA A 5 -8.21 -25.55 0.05
CA ALA A 5 -9.10 -26.71 0.13
C ALA A 5 -10.08 -26.58 1.33
N PRO A 6 -11.25 -27.24 1.27
CA PRO A 6 -12.12 -27.40 2.44
C PRO A 6 -11.34 -27.90 3.66
N GLY A 7 -11.42 -27.17 4.78
CA GLY A 7 -10.66 -27.47 6.00
C GLY A 7 -9.19 -27.01 6.01
N GLY A 8 -8.71 -26.39 4.94
CA GLY A 8 -7.42 -25.70 4.89
C GLY A 8 -7.35 -24.48 5.82
N PRO A 9 -6.17 -23.87 6.02
CA PRO A 9 -6.00 -22.75 6.94
C PRO A 9 -6.89 -21.54 6.60
N ILE A 10 -7.14 -21.28 5.31
CA ILE A 10 -8.02 -20.20 4.86
C ILE A 10 -9.48 -20.49 5.23
N ALA A 11 -9.94 -21.72 5.01
CA ALA A 11 -11.30 -22.14 5.35
C ALA A 11 -11.56 -22.02 6.86
N LYS A 12 -10.58 -22.37 7.70
CA LYS A 12 -10.69 -22.26 9.16
C LYS A 12 -10.77 -20.82 9.66
N GLY A 13 -10.17 -19.86 8.93
CA GLY A 13 -10.20 -18.45 9.29
C GLY A 13 -11.46 -17.70 8.84
N LEU A 14 -12.29 -18.29 7.97
CA LEU A 14 -13.45 -17.63 7.36
C LEU A 14 -14.75 -18.30 7.84
N PRO A 15 -15.58 -17.60 8.65
CA PRO A 15 -16.81 -18.16 9.20
C PRO A 15 -17.82 -18.69 8.15
N ASN A 16 -17.78 -18.14 6.93
CA ASN A 16 -18.63 -18.53 5.81
C ASN A 16 -17.79 -18.92 4.59
N TYR A 17 -16.73 -19.71 4.80
CA TYR A 17 -15.92 -20.21 3.69
C TYR A 17 -16.78 -21.09 2.78
N GLU A 18 -16.74 -20.77 1.50
CA GLU A 18 -17.36 -21.54 0.44
C GLU A 18 -16.24 -21.88 -0.55
N GLU A 19 -16.09 -23.18 -0.84
CA GLU A 19 -15.18 -23.61 -1.87
C GLU A 19 -15.68 -23.14 -3.24
N ARG A 20 -14.80 -22.46 -3.97
CA ARG A 20 -15.11 -21.94 -5.30
C ARG A 20 -14.14 -22.57 -6.29
N PRO A 21 -14.60 -23.51 -7.14
CA PRO A 21 -13.72 -24.19 -8.11
C PRO A 21 -12.92 -23.21 -8.98
N GLN A 22 -13.52 -22.09 -9.38
CA GLN A 22 -12.84 -21.06 -10.18
C GLN A 22 -11.70 -20.36 -9.40
N GLN A 23 -11.81 -20.26 -8.08
CA GLN A 23 -10.75 -19.71 -7.22
C GLN A 23 -9.54 -20.65 -7.18
N LEU A 24 -9.80 -21.95 -7.04
CA LEU A 24 -8.78 -22.99 -7.03
C LEU A 24 -8.09 -23.11 -8.40
N GLU A 25 -8.86 -23.09 -9.48
CA GLU A 25 -8.36 -23.09 -10.85
C GLU A 25 -7.45 -21.89 -11.12
N MET A 26 -7.90 -20.68 -10.77
CA MET A 26 -7.09 -19.47 -10.89
C MET A 26 -5.81 -19.56 -10.05
N SER A 27 -5.90 -20.03 -8.81
CA SER A 27 -4.74 -20.18 -7.91
C SER A 27 -3.71 -21.17 -8.47
N ALA A 28 -4.16 -22.33 -8.96
CA ALA A 28 -3.31 -23.32 -9.60
C ALA A 28 -2.66 -22.78 -10.88
N ALA A 29 -3.41 -22.04 -11.70
CA ALA A 29 -2.89 -21.40 -12.90
C ALA A 29 -1.80 -20.36 -12.56
N VAL A 30 -2.02 -19.51 -11.56
CA VAL A 30 -1.02 -18.53 -11.09
C VAL A 30 0.23 -19.23 -10.56
N ARG A 31 0.09 -20.29 -9.76
CA ARG A 31 1.22 -21.09 -9.27
C ARG A 31 2.04 -21.69 -10.41
N ALA A 32 1.36 -22.25 -11.42
CA ALA A 32 2.01 -22.81 -12.61
C ALA A 32 2.72 -21.74 -13.44
N ALA A 33 2.16 -20.54 -13.54
CA ALA A 33 2.76 -19.41 -14.24
C ALA A 33 4.07 -18.95 -13.58
N PHE A 34 4.10 -18.85 -12.24
CA PHE A 34 5.32 -18.60 -11.48
C PHE A 34 6.38 -19.69 -11.73
N ALA A 35 6.02 -20.96 -11.53
CA ALA A 35 6.94 -22.08 -11.68
C ALA A 35 7.53 -22.19 -13.10
N ARG A 36 6.74 -21.90 -14.13
CA ARG A 36 7.15 -21.97 -15.54
C ARG A 36 7.72 -20.65 -16.09
N LYS A 37 7.74 -19.58 -15.29
CA LYS A 37 8.16 -18.22 -15.68
C LYS A 37 7.44 -17.73 -16.94
N ARG A 38 6.11 -17.83 -16.98
CA ARG A 38 5.27 -17.42 -18.12
C ARG A 38 4.24 -16.38 -17.71
N HIS A 39 3.78 -15.60 -18.68
CA HIS A 39 2.62 -14.73 -18.50
C HIS A 39 1.32 -15.56 -18.48
N LEU A 40 0.39 -15.13 -17.64
CA LEU A 40 -0.95 -15.69 -17.51
C LEU A 40 -1.95 -14.54 -17.58
N ILE A 41 -2.97 -14.71 -18.42
CA ILE A 41 -4.14 -13.83 -18.44
C ILE A 41 -5.31 -14.65 -17.91
N VAL A 42 -6.00 -14.12 -16.91
CA VAL A 42 -7.19 -14.73 -16.31
C VAL A 42 -8.34 -13.75 -16.37
N GLU A 43 -9.44 -14.17 -16.97
CA GLU A 43 -10.72 -13.50 -16.80
C GLU A 43 -11.46 -14.14 -15.63
N ALA A 44 -11.83 -13.34 -14.63
CA ALA A 44 -12.45 -13.83 -13.41
C ALA A 44 -13.59 -12.91 -12.97
N GLY A 45 -14.80 -13.47 -12.89
CA GLY A 45 -16.03 -12.78 -12.51
C GLY A 45 -15.97 -12.16 -11.12
N THR A 46 -16.85 -11.21 -10.81
CA THR A 46 -16.99 -10.67 -9.45
C THR A 46 -17.38 -11.77 -8.46
N GLY A 47 -16.91 -11.69 -7.21
CA GLY A 47 -17.26 -12.66 -6.16
C GLY A 47 -16.47 -13.96 -6.17
N VAL A 48 -15.70 -14.31 -7.21
CA VAL A 48 -14.94 -15.59 -7.27
C VAL A 48 -13.75 -15.68 -6.31
N GLY A 49 -13.51 -14.68 -5.45
CA GLY A 49 -12.39 -14.71 -4.52
C GLY A 49 -11.02 -14.45 -5.15
N LYS A 50 -10.98 -13.64 -6.22
CA LYS A 50 -9.78 -13.29 -7.01
C LYS A 50 -8.56 -12.93 -6.16
N SER A 51 -8.76 -12.10 -5.12
CA SER A 51 -7.67 -11.64 -4.26
C SER A 51 -6.85 -12.79 -3.71
N PHE A 52 -7.49 -13.76 -3.05
CA PHE A 52 -6.77 -14.90 -2.49
C PHE A 52 -6.21 -15.83 -3.57
N ALA A 53 -6.90 -15.96 -4.70
CA ALA A 53 -6.43 -16.78 -5.82
C ALA A 53 -5.09 -16.32 -6.38
N TYR A 54 -4.79 -15.01 -6.43
CA TYR A 54 -3.45 -14.54 -6.83
C TYR A 54 -2.51 -14.29 -5.64
N LEU A 55 -3.03 -13.86 -4.48
CA LEU A 55 -2.18 -13.52 -3.32
C LEU A 55 -1.50 -14.75 -2.73
N ILE A 56 -2.23 -15.85 -2.55
CA ILE A 56 -1.69 -17.05 -1.91
C ILE A 56 -0.49 -17.61 -2.70
N PRO A 57 -0.62 -17.93 -4.01
CA PRO A 57 0.52 -18.44 -4.77
C PRO A 57 1.63 -17.40 -4.93
N ALA A 58 1.33 -16.10 -4.96
CA ALA A 58 2.34 -15.04 -4.95
C ALA A 58 3.16 -15.02 -3.65
N ILE A 59 2.50 -15.15 -2.50
CA ILE A 59 3.17 -15.21 -1.19
C ILE A 59 3.97 -16.51 -1.07
N GLU A 60 3.39 -17.66 -1.45
CA GLU A 60 4.12 -18.93 -1.49
C GLU A 60 5.40 -18.81 -2.32
N HIS A 61 5.31 -18.22 -3.51
CA HIS A 61 6.45 -18.01 -4.40
C HIS A 61 7.52 -17.12 -3.75
N ALA A 62 7.11 -15.98 -3.20
CA ALA A 62 8.01 -15.02 -2.55
C ALA A 62 8.75 -15.62 -1.34
N VAL A 63 8.05 -16.40 -0.51
CA VAL A 63 8.61 -17.05 0.68
C VAL A 63 9.55 -18.19 0.31
N THR A 64 9.13 -19.07 -0.61
CA THR A 64 9.89 -20.28 -0.97
C THR A 64 11.17 -20.00 -1.75
N HIS A 65 11.17 -18.97 -2.61
CA HIS A 65 12.32 -18.64 -3.46
C HIS A 65 13.14 -17.45 -2.94
N GLY A 66 12.70 -16.79 -1.86
CA GLY A 66 13.34 -15.55 -1.39
C GLY A 66 13.22 -14.39 -2.39
N GLU A 67 12.25 -14.46 -3.30
CA GLU A 67 11.99 -13.45 -4.32
C GLU A 67 10.98 -12.40 -3.85
N ARG A 68 10.91 -11.28 -4.57
CA ARG A 68 9.95 -10.21 -4.29
C ARG A 68 8.84 -10.24 -5.34
N VAL A 69 7.59 -10.13 -4.90
CA VAL A 69 6.43 -10.10 -5.78
C VAL A 69 5.75 -8.75 -5.70
N VAL A 70 5.41 -8.20 -6.86
CA VAL A 70 4.66 -6.95 -6.99
C VAL A 70 3.22 -7.27 -7.38
N ILE A 71 2.27 -6.82 -6.57
CA ILE A 71 0.84 -6.85 -6.87
C ILE A 71 0.42 -5.45 -7.25
N SER A 72 0.18 -5.24 -8.54
CA SER A 72 -0.31 -3.96 -9.05
C SER A 72 -1.82 -4.00 -9.19
N THR A 73 -2.50 -2.99 -8.66
CA THR A 73 -3.95 -2.83 -8.79
C THR A 73 -4.30 -1.52 -9.49
N ARG A 74 -5.57 -1.39 -9.90
CA ARG A 74 -6.07 -0.23 -10.66
C ARG A 74 -6.15 1.05 -9.85
N THR A 75 -6.52 1.00 -8.57
CA THR A 75 -6.78 2.20 -7.77
C THR A 75 -6.11 2.12 -6.40
N ILE A 76 -5.96 3.26 -5.73
CA ILE A 76 -5.44 3.32 -4.34
C ILE A 76 -6.39 2.59 -3.39
N ALA A 77 -7.71 2.80 -3.53
CA ALA A 77 -8.72 2.12 -2.72
C ALA A 77 -8.62 0.59 -2.82
N LEU A 78 -8.35 0.03 -4.01
CA LEU A 78 -8.15 -1.41 -4.16
C LEU A 78 -6.88 -1.90 -3.45
N GLN A 79 -5.79 -1.13 -3.47
CA GLN A 79 -4.58 -1.49 -2.71
C GLN A 79 -4.83 -1.47 -1.21
N GLU A 80 -5.54 -0.46 -0.73
CA GLU A 80 -5.88 -0.32 0.69
C GLU A 80 -6.78 -1.46 1.15
N GLN A 81 -7.75 -1.89 0.34
CA GLN A 81 -8.55 -3.06 0.64
C GLN A 81 -7.68 -4.31 0.85
N LEU A 82 -6.66 -4.53 0.00
CA LEU A 82 -5.74 -5.65 0.20
C LEU A 82 -4.97 -5.52 1.51
N VAL A 83 -4.47 -4.32 1.82
CA VAL A 83 -3.56 -4.09 2.96
C VAL A 83 -4.30 -4.03 4.31
N GLN A 84 -5.56 -3.60 4.33
CA GLN A 84 -6.37 -3.49 5.54
C GLN A 84 -7.18 -4.76 5.85
N LYS A 85 -7.48 -5.58 4.83
CA LYS A 85 -8.33 -6.77 4.99
C LYS A 85 -7.63 -8.05 4.59
N ASP A 86 -7.31 -8.20 3.31
CA ASP A 86 -6.89 -9.49 2.74
C ASP A 86 -5.52 -9.92 3.27
N ILE A 87 -4.54 -9.02 3.34
CA ILE A 87 -3.18 -9.29 3.82
C ILE A 87 -3.15 -9.56 5.33
N PRO A 88 -3.77 -8.75 6.21
CA PRO A 88 -3.86 -9.08 7.63
C PRO A 88 -4.51 -10.43 7.90
N PHE A 89 -5.58 -10.74 7.15
CA PHE A 89 -6.23 -12.04 7.21
C PHE A 89 -5.27 -13.18 6.81
N LEU A 90 -4.55 -13.04 5.69
CA LEU A 90 -3.57 -14.04 5.25
C LEU A 90 -2.41 -14.19 6.25
N ARG A 91 -1.93 -13.10 6.86
CA ARG A 91 -0.91 -13.16 7.93
C ARG A 91 -1.37 -13.97 9.14
N ALA A 92 -2.64 -13.86 9.51
CA ALA A 92 -3.19 -14.57 10.65
C ALA A 92 -3.49 -16.05 10.37
N THR A 93 -3.61 -16.45 9.09
CA THR A 93 -4.10 -17.77 8.70
C THR A 93 -3.05 -18.66 8.02
N LEU A 94 -2.08 -18.07 7.32
CA LEU A 94 -1.03 -18.84 6.65
C LEU A 94 -0.04 -19.44 7.67
N PRO A 95 0.46 -20.66 7.43
CA PRO A 95 1.36 -21.36 8.36
C PRO A 95 2.81 -20.85 8.30
N PHE A 96 3.06 -19.73 7.64
CA PHE A 96 4.38 -19.13 7.46
C PHE A 96 4.28 -17.61 7.46
N GLU A 97 5.36 -16.95 7.87
CA GLU A 97 5.43 -15.50 7.90
C GLU A 97 5.77 -14.91 6.53
N PHE A 98 5.20 -13.73 6.26
CA PHE A 98 5.56 -12.93 5.10
C PHE A 98 5.42 -11.43 5.39
N SER A 99 6.27 -10.63 4.75
CA SER A 99 6.21 -9.18 4.82
C SER A 99 5.53 -8.59 3.58
N ALA A 100 4.70 -7.57 3.80
CA ALA A 100 3.97 -6.88 2.75
C ALA A 100 3.90 -5.38 3.05
N GLU A 101 4.16 -4.54 2.06
CA GLU A 101 4.14 -3.07 2.19
C GLU A 101 3.33 -2.43 1.06
N LEU A 102 2.51 -1.44 1.42
CA LEU A 102 1.82 -0.57 0.49
C LEU A 102 2.79 0.50 -0.04
N VAL A 103 2.96 0.57 -1.36
CA VAL A 103 3.81 1.57 -2.00
C VAL A 103 2.93 2.60 -2.68
N LYS A 104 3.01 3.84 -2.20
CA LYS A 104 2.31 4.99 -2.76
C LYS A 104 3.31 5.93 -3.45
N GLY A 105 2.85 6.65 -4.46
CA GLY A 105 3.68 7.64 -5.15
C GLY A 105 4.12 8.73 -4.17
N ARG A 106 5.29 9.35 -4.38
CA ARG A 106 5.87 10.33 -3.43
C ARG A 106 4.92 11.48 -3.09
N SER A 107 4.15 11.95 -4.07
CA SER A 107 3.14 13.01 -3.93
C SER A 107 2.04 12.67 -2.92
N ASN A 108 1.88 11.39 -2.58
CA ASN A 108 0.91 10.93 -1.61
C ASN A 108 1.37 11.10 -0.15
N TYR A 109 2.59 11.57 0.10
CA TYR A 109 3.11 11.78 1.45
C TYR A 109 3.31 13.26 1.73
N VAL A 110 3.07 13.67 2.98
CA VAL A 110 3.45 15.00 3.45
C VAL A 110 4.97 15.11 3.57
N GLY A 111 5.52 16.22 3.09
CA GLY A 111 6.94 16.51 3.19
C GLY A 111 7.21 17.41 4.39
N LEU A 112 7.72 16.86 5.51
CA LEU A 112 7.96 17.62 6.75
C LEU A 112 8.72 18.94 6.53
N ARG A 113 9.76 18.93 5.70
CA ARG A 113 10.52 20.14 5.34
C ARG A 113 9.66 21.15 4.57
N ARG A 114 8.87 20.67 3.61
CA ARG A 114 8.03 21.51 2.75
C ARG A 114 6.87 22.11 3.53
N LEU A 115 6.24 21.31 4.41
CA LEU A 115 5.27 21.79 5.38
C LEU A 115 5.85 22.91 6.25
N GLY A 116 7.07 22.72 6.79
CA GLY A 116 7.75 23.76 7.56
C GLY A 116 8.03 25.05 6.77
N ILE A 117 8.43 24.94 5.49
CA ILE A 117 8.61 26.11 4.61
C ILE A 117 7.26 26.79 4.33
N ALA A 118 6.21 26.02 4.08
CA ALA A 118 4.87 26.53 3.83
C ALA A 118 4.33 27.30 5.05
N SER A 119 4.58 26.77 6.26
CA SER A 119 4.28 27.41 7.54
C SER A 119 4.99 28.75 7.69
N GLN A 120 6.32 28.76 7.53
CA GLN A 120 7.14 29.97 7.66
C GLN A 120 6.75 31.07 6.66
N ARG A 121 6.31 30.68 5.46
CA ARG A 121 5.94 31.60 4.38
C ARG A 121 4.43 31.72 4.18
N GLN A 122 3.62 31.36 5.19
CA GLN A 122 2.17 31.25 5.03
C GLN A 122 1.51 32.54 4.53
N THR A 123 1.99 33.71 4.95
CA THR A 123 1.46 35.01 4.52
C THR A 123 1.76 35.33 3.05
N GLN A 124 2.91 34.87 2.54
CA GLN A 124 3.33 35.06 1.15
C GLN A 124 2.69 34.03 0.22
N LEU A 125 2.54 32.79 0.69
CA LEU A 125 2.01 31.68 -0.11
C LEU A 125 0.48 31.62 -0.11
N PHE A 126 -0.16 32.11 0.95
CA PHE A 126 -1.60 31.98 1.16
C PHE A 126 -2.21 33.33 1.58
N GLY A 127 -2.72 34.08 0.60
CA GLY A 127 -3.38 35.37 0.85
C GLY A 127 -4.70 35.23 1.62
N ALA A 128 -5.48 34.19 1.34
CA ALA A 128 -6.77 33.94 1.97
C ALA A 128 -6.65 33.29 3.36
N THR A 129 -7.44 33.76 4.33
CA THR A 129 -7.49 33.19 5.69
C THR A 129 -7.84 31.69 5.68
N LYS A 130 -8.79 31.27 4.84
CA LYS A 130 -9.19 29.86 4.70
C LYS A 130 -8.03 28.93 4.31
N MET A 131 -7.08 29.39 3.50
CA MET A 131 -5.92 28.59 3.12
C MET A 131 -4.92 28.43 4.26
N ARG A 132 -4.77 29.47 5.10
CA ARG A 132 -3.93 29.39 6.30
C ARG A 132 -4.55 28.44 7.34
N GLU A 133 -5.87 28.50 7.53
CA GLU A 133 -6.60 27.52 8.36
C GLU A 133 -6.43 26.09 7.83
N ALA A 134 -6.52 25.90 6.51
CA ALA A 134 -6.29 24.59 5.89
C ALA A 134 -4.85 24.10 6.09
N LEU A 135 -3.85 24.99 6.06
CA LEU A 135 -2.46 24.65 6.39
C LEU A 135 -2.33 24.18 7.85
N TRP A 136 -2.93 24.91 8.81
CA TRP A 136 -2.90 24.53 10.22
C TRP A 136 -3.52 23.16 10.46
N ARG A 137 -4.61 22.82 9.76
CA ARG A 137 -5.20 21.47 9.83
C ARG A 137 -4.23 20.37 9.38
N VAL A 138 -3.43 20.64 8.35
CA VAL A 138 -2.39 19.69 7.91
C VAL A 138 -1.26 19.60 8.96
N GLU A 139 -0.85 20.71 9.55
CA GLU A 139 0.17 20.74 10.61
C GLU A 139 -0.25 19.96 11.86
N ASP A 140 -1.51 20.10 12.28
CA ASP A 140 -2.06 19.36 13.40
C ASP A 140 -2.16 17.87 13.08
N TRP A 141 -2.67 17.51 11.90
CA TRP A 141 -2.75 16.11 11.47
C TRP A 141 -1.37 15.42 11.40
N VAL A 142 -0.31 16.13 10.98
CA VAL A 142 1.05 15.57 10.92
C VAL A 142 1.59 15.11 12.28
N LYS A 143 1.05 15.65 13.38
CA LYS A 143 1.44 15.24 14.75
C LYS A 143 0.85 13.89 15.14
N GLU A 144 -0.25 13.48 14.52
CA GLU A 144 -1.03 12.28 14.90
C GLU A 144 -0.99 11.17 13.83
N THR A 145 -0.69 11.51 12.56
CA THR A 145 -0.64 10.55 11.46
C THR A 145 0.34 9.41 11.68
N GLN A 146 -0.06 8.20 11.28
CA GLN A 146 0.77 7.01 11.41
C GLN A 146 1.80 6.91 10.28
N ASP A 147 1.35 7.16 9.04
CA ASP A 147 2.15 6.96 7.83
C ASP A 147 2.42 8.23 7.02
N GLY A 148 1.79 9.36 7.37
CA GLY A 148 1.92 10.65 6.73
C GLY A 148 1.45 10.69 5.28
N SER A 149 0.57 9.78 4.87
CA SER A 149 -0.01 9.73 3.54
C SER A 149 -1.39 10.39 3.46
N LEU A 150 -1.83 10.86 2.28
CA LEU A 150 -3.19 11.45 2.16
C LEU A 150 -4.29 10.47 2.57
N SER A 151 -4.10 9.16 2.39
CA SER A 151 -5.13 8.18 2.76
C SER A 151 -5.32 8.03 4.27
N ASP A 152 -4.29 8.38 5.05
CA ASP A 152 -4.35 8.43 6.52
C ASP A 152 -4.90 9.78 7.01
N MET A 153 -5.21 10.71 6.09
CA MET A 153 -5.79 12.01 6.41
C MET A 153 -7.32 11.88 6.51
N PRO A 154 -7.93 12.23 7.67
CA PRO A 154 -9.37 12.06 7.88
C PRO A 154 -10.22 13.14 7.18
N PHE A 155 -9.59 14.01 6.40
CA PHE A 155 -10.24 15.08 5.65
C PHE A 155 -9.56 15.28 4.30
N GLN A 156 -10.28 15.90 3.37
CA GLN A 156 -9.70 16.29 2.09
C GLN A 156 -8.92 17.61 2.26
N PRO A 157 -7.60 17.64 1.97
CA PRO A 157 -6.83 18.87 2.06
C PRO A 157 -7.18 19.81 0.90
N ASP A 158 -7.01 21.11 1.11
CA ASP A 158 -7.01 22.07 0.00
C ASP A 158 -5.87 21.74 -0.97
N GLY A 159 -6.15 21.73 -2.27
CA GLY A 159 -5.20 21.30 -3.29
C GLY A 159 -3.96 22.20 -3.37
N GLN A 160 -4.10 23.51 -3.18
CA GLN A 160 -2.97 24.44 -3.21
C GLN A 160 -2.11 24.31 -1.97
N VAL A 161 -2.74 24.12 -0.80
CA VAL A 161 -2.03 23.84 0.45
C VAL A 161 -1.26 22.53 0.34
N TRP A 162 -1.91 21.47 -0.14
CA TRP A 162 -1.27 20.17 -0.31
C TRP A 162 -0.10 20.23 -1.29
N GLU A 163 -0.24 20.94 -2.41
CA GLU A 163 0.83 21.10 -3.40
C GLU A 163 2.11 21.71 -2.78
N ARG A 164 1.94 22.64 -1.83
CA ARG A 164 3.06 23.26 -1.11
C ARG A 164 3.62 22.39 0.01
N ALA A 165 2.81 21.50 0.59
CA ALA A 165 3.19 20.67 1.73
C ALA A 165 3.67 19.25 1.37
N ARG A 166 3.22 18.69 0.24
CA ARG A 166 3.50 17.30 -0.16
C ARG A 166 4.98 17.06 -0.46
N SER A 167 5.43 15.82 -0.33
CA SER A 167 6.77 15.41 -0.71
C SER A 167 6.93 15.43 -2.24
N GLU A 168 8.06 15.93 -2.73
CA GLU A 168 8.42 15.94 -4.16
C GLU A 168 9.89 15.58 -4.37
N SER A 169 10.27 15.23 -5.61
CA SER A 169 11.65 14.91 -6.01
C SER A 169 12.56 16.13 -5.91
N ASP A 170 12.14 17.22 -6.54
CA ASP A 170 13.03 18.28 -7.00
C ASP A 170 13.61 19.09 -5.83
N ASN A 171 12.87 19.19 -4.73
CA ASN A 171 13.26 19.92 -3.53
C ASN A 171 13.70 18.99 -2.37
N CYS A 172 13.93 17.71 -2.67
CA CYS A 172 14.34 16.73 -1.67
C CYS A 172 15.86 16.76 -1.45
N LEU A 173 16.29 17.10 -0.23
CA LEU A 173 17.71 17.09 0.13
C LEU A 173 18.26 15.66 0.40
N GLY A 174 17.44 14.62 0.22
CA GLY A 174 17.81 13.24 0.50
C GLY A 174 18.33 13.06 1.93
N ARG A 175 19.47 12.35 2.07
CA ARG A 175 20.11 12.08 3.37
C ARG A 175 20.60 13.35 4.09
N ARG A 176 20.78 14.47 3.38
CA ARG A 176 21.18 15.76 3.98
C ARG A 176 20.00 16.52 4.61
N CYS A 177 18.76 16.05 4.42
CA CYS A 177 17.59 16.66 5.04
C CYS A 177 17.60 16.42 6.55
N SER A 178 17.44 17.47 7.36
CA SER A 178 17.30 17.36 8.82
C SER A 178 16.16 16.42 9.24
N HIS A 179 15.11 16.32 8.43
CA HIS A 179 13.96 15.45 8.67
C HIS A 179 14.11 14.03 8.10
N TYR A 180 15.25 13.64 7.51
CA TYR A 180 15.38 12.38 6.75
C TYR A 180 14.95 11.12 7.52
N LYS A 181 15.27 11.03 8.81
CA LYS A 181 14.89 9.89 9.68
C LYS A 181 13.37 9.83 9.89
N ALA A 182 12.74 10.98 10.19
CA ALA A 182 11.31 11.11 10.44
C ALA A 182 10.46 11.19 9.16
N CYS A 183 11.07 11.44 7.99
CA CYS A 183 10.37 11.62 6.73
C CYS A 183 9.53 10.40 6.35
N PHE A 184 8.21 10.60 6.26
CA PHE A 184 7.23 9.58 5.96
C PHE A 184 7.51 8.80 4.67
N PHE A 185 7.75 9.50 3.56
CA PHE A 185 8.12 8.86 2.29
C PHE A 185 9.39 8.00 2.39
N GLN A 186 10.42 8.50 3.08
CA GLN A 186 11.67 7.75 3.24
C GLN A 186 11.52 6.55 4.18
N ARG A 187 10.67 6.65 5.22
CA ARG A 187 10.29 5.53 6.09
C ARG A 187 9.53 4.46 5.29
N ALA A 188 8.53 4.86 4.51
CA ALA A 188 7.77 3.96 3.64
C ALA A 188 8.69 3.25 2.62
N ARG A 189 9.58 4.00 1.96
CA ARG A 189 10.58 3.43 1.05
C ARG A 189 11.47 2.38 1.72
N ARG A 190 11.97 2.64 2.94
CA ARG A 190 12.79 1.67 3.68
C ARG A 190 12.02 0.42 4.10
N ARG A 191 10.73 0.55 4.43
CA ARG A 191 9.87 -0.62 4.69
C ARG A 191 9.64 -1.41 3.41
N ALA A 192 9.35 -0.73 2.31
CA ALA A 192 9.18 -1.35 1.00
C ALA A 192 10.43 -2.12 0.60
N GLU A 193 11.63 -1.55 0.72
CA GLU A 193 12.92 -2.22 0.43
C GLU A 193 13.12 -3.56 1.16
N LYS A 194 12.48 -3.76 2.32
CA LYS A 194 12.55 -4.99 3.13
C LYS A 194 11.37 -5.94 2.93
N ALA A 195 10.34 -5.53 2.19
CA ALA A 195 9.13 -6.32 2.02
C ALA A 195 9.24 -7.32 0.87
N GLN A 196 8.70 -8.53 1.10
CA GLN A 196 8.57 -9.60 0.10
C GLN A 196 7.44 -9.31 -0.89
N LEU A 197 6.32 -8.77 -0.40
CA LEU A 197 5.18 -8.39 -1.21
C LEU A 197 5.06 -6.86 -1.29
N LEU A 198 5.05 -6.31 -2.50
CA LEU A 198 4.79 -4.89 -2.74
C LEU A 198 3.41 -4.71 -3.34
N ILE A 199 2.57 -3.94 -2.69
CA ILE A 199 1.24 -3.59 -3.19
C ILE A 199 1.32 -2.20 -3.81
N VAL A 200 1.07 -2.09 -5.11
CA VAL A 200 1.27 -0.85 -5.89
C VAL A 200 0.07 -0.50 -6.75
N ASN A 201 0.05 0.72 -7.26
CA ASN A 201 -0.86 1.14 -8.33
C ASN A 201 -0.18 0.97 -9.70
N HIS A 202 -0.95 0.77 -10.78
CA HIS A 202 -0.40 0.80 -12.14
C HIS A 202 0.25 2.14 -12.54
N ALA A 203 -0.16 3.26 -11.92
CA ALA A 203 0.40 4.58 -12.19
C ALA A 203 1.65 4.91 -11.37
N LEU A 204 2.17 3.95 -10.58
CA LEU A 204 3.33 4.15 -9.71
C LEU A 204 4.66 4.06 -10.46
#